data_AF-A0A0M3JFV3-F1
#
_entry.id   AF-A0A0M3JFV3-F1
#
_cell.length_a   1.000
_cell.length_b   1.000
_cell.length_c   1.000
_cell.angle_alpha   90.00
_cell.angle_beta   90.00
_cell.angle_gamma   90.00
#
_symmetry.space_group_name_H-M   'P 1'
#
loop_
_entity.id
_entity.type
_entity.pdbx_description
1 polymer ?
#
loop_
_entity_poly.entity_id
_entity_poly.type
_entity_poly.pdbx_seq_one_letter_code
_entity_poly.pdbx_strand_id
1 'polypeptide(L)'
;MKFQLHRRTFYDDHCGVDEALDEPGVTGDGLVVRGRHWILLDTPDHSSKMHRPLAFELYHSPVLSFAPLNMPIEQYRASYNTLYSGLTRSLPDHLNIATLEQWTGKSLLLRLEHIYQNNEDTTLSQPVTVDVEVLFSHSLRLYS
;
A
#
# COMPACT_ATOMS: atom_id res chain seq x y z
N MET A 1 20.56 1.41 -15.72
CA MET A 1 20.07 1.33 -14.32
C MET A 1 20.72 0.13 -13.65
N LYS A 2 21.20 0.27 -12.40
CA LYS A 2 21.73 -0.84 -11.59
C LYS A 2 21.07 -0.81 -10.21
N PHE A 3 20.78 -1.98 -9.65
CA PHE A 3 20.13 -2.11 -8.34
C PHE A 3 20.88 -3.13 -7.48
N GLN A 4 21.15 -2.79 -6.22
CA GLN A 4 21.77 -3.72 -5.27
C GLN A 4 20.67 -4.45 -4.52
N LEU A 5 20.59 -5.78 -4.68
CA LEU A 5 19.51 -6.60 -4.15
C LEU A 5 19.75 -7.09 -2.72
N HIS A 6 21.02 -7.34 -2.39
CA HIS A 6 21.45 -7.87 -1.10
C HIS A 6 22.92 -7.48 -0.86
N ARG A 7 23.35 -7.45 0.39
CA ARG A 7 24.74 -7.15 0.78
C ARG A 7 25.17 -8.10 1.89
N ARG A 8 26.41 -8.57 1.80
CA ARG A 8 27.12 -9.31 2.84
C ARG A 8 28.52 -8.73 2.96
N THR A 9 28.97 -8.42 4.18
CA THR A 9 30.33 -7.96 4.49
C THR A 9 30.90 -8.82 5.60
N PHE A 10 32.21 -9.10 5.54
CA PHE A 10 32.91 -9.91 6.55
C PHE A 10 33.64 -9.07 7.61
N TYR A 11 33.56 -7.74 7.46
CA TYR A 11 34.17 -6.80 8.37
C TYR A 11 33.13 -5.76 8.76
N ASP A 12 33.22 -5.35 10.02
CA ASP A 12 32.53 -4.19 10.58
C ASP A 12 33.04 -2.90 9.94
N ASP A 13 32.17 -1.89 9.86
CA ASP A 13 32.51 -0.57 9.34
C ASP A 13 32.88 0.45 10.43
N HIS A 14 32.96 0.00 11.69
CA HIS A 14 33.34 0.77 12.86
C HIS A 14 32.42 1.98 13.13
N CYS A 15 31.15 1.87 12.74
CA CYS A 15 30.13 2.88 13.00
C CYS A 15 29.27 2.60 14.26
N GLY A 16 29.71 1.65 15.10
CA GLY A 16 29.16 1.43 16.46
C GLY A 16 28.23 0.22 16.61
N VAL A 17 28.08 -0.60 15.57
CA VAL A 17 27.38 -1.91 15.67
C VAL A 17 28.36 -3.02 16.08
N ASP A 18 29.66 -2.85 15.78
CA ASP A 18 30.75 -3.78 16.13
C ASP A 18 30.56 -5.21 15.59
N GLU A 19 29.80 -5.36 14.50
CA GLU A 19 29.52 -6.62 13.84
C GLU A 19 29.55 -6.46 12.32
N ALA A 20 30.06 -7.48 11.62
CA ALA A 20 29.99 -7.52 10.17
C ALA A 20 28.55 -7.78 9.70
N LEU A 21 28.17 -7.27 8.52
CA LEU A 21 26.89 -7.61 7.90
C LEU A 21 26.96 -9.02 7.30
N ASP A 22 26.97 -10.04 8.16
CA ASP A 22 27.15 -11.45 7.81
C ASP A 22 26.00 -12.32 8.33
N GLU A 23 24.80 -12.12 7.78
CA GLU A 23 23.60 -12.83 8.22
C GLU A 23 23.65 -14.33 7.82
N PRO A 24 23.67 -15.28 8.78
CA PRO A 24 23.91 -16.70 8.49
C PRO A 24 22.68 -17.45 7.96
N GLY A 25 21.48 -16.86 8.03
CA GLY A 25 20.23 -17.55 7.67
C GLY A 25 19.91 -18.74 8.59
N VAL A 26 18.94 -19.57 8.19
CA VAL A 26 18.45 -20.70 9.02
C VAL A 26 19.42 -21.90 9.01
N THR A 27 20.14 -22.13 7.90
CA THR A 27 21.05 -23.26 7.74
C THR A 27 22.51 -22.94 8.08
N GLY A 28 22.84 -21.67 8.31
CA GLY A 28 24.22 -21.22 8.52
C GLY A 28 24.98 -20.87 7.22
N ASP A 29 24.39 -21.11 6.05
CA ASP A 29 25.04 -20.91 4.75
C ASP A 29 24.90 -19.49 4.18
N GLY A 30 24.24 -18.60 4.91
CA GLY A 30 23.95 -17.23 4.52
C GLY A 30 22.45 -17.00 4.30
N LEU A 31 22.03 -15.76 4.50
CA LEU A 31 20.63 -15.36 4.31
C LEU A 31 20.21 -15.44 2.84
N VAL A 32 19.10 -16.14 2.59
CA VAL A 32 18.45 -16.16 1.27
C VAL A 32 17.28 -15.18 1.28
N VAL A 33 17.36 -14.14 0.44
CA VAL A 33 16.30 -13.16 0.26
C VAL A 33 15.56 -13.41 -1.05
N ARG A 34 14.23 -13.29 -1.03
CA ARG A 34 13.39 -13.33 -2.24
C ARG A 34 12.68 -11.99 -2.42
N GLY A 35 12.88 -11.38 -3.58
CA GLY A 35 12.21 -10.14 -3.98
C GLY A 35 11.43 -10.31 -5.29
N ARG A 36 10.62 -9.30 -5.61
CA ARG A 36 9.96 -9.15 -6.93
C ARG A 36 10.27 -7.75 -7.45
N HIS A 37 10.58 -7.65 -8.74
CA HIS A 37 10.82 -6.39 -9.42
C HIS A 37 9.86 -6.24 -10.58
N TRP A 38 9.32 -5.03 -10.73
CA TRP A 38 8.46 -4.64 -11.85
C TRP A 38 9.23 -3.65 -12.71
N ILE A 39 9.33 -3.94 -14.00
CA ILE A 39 9.99 -3.05 -14.97
C ILE A 39 8.90 -2.57 -15.93
N LEU A 40 8.69 -1.26 -15.94
CA LEU A 40 7.76 -0.60 -16.85
C LEU A 40 8.57 0.13 -17.92
N LEU A 41 8.19 -0.08 -19.18
CA LEU A 41 8.77 0.65 -20.32
C LEU A 41 7.66 1.46 -20.96
N ASP A 42 7.83 2.77 -20.94
CA ASP A 42 6.90 3.73 -21.54
C ASP A 42 7.68 5.00 -21.95
N THR A 43 7.02 5.89 -22.68
CA THR A 43 7.50 7.23 -22.98
C THR A 43 7.46 8.11 -21.73
N PRO A 44 8.37 9.11 -21.61
CA PRO A 44 8.38 10.01 -20.46
C PRO A 44 7.02 10.66 -20.18
N ASP A 45 6.32 11.09 -21.23
CA ASP A 45 5.05 11.83 -21.15
C ASP A 45 3.87 10.97 -20.67
N HIS A 46 3.94 9.63 -20.82
CA HIS A 46 2.86 8.71 -20.45
C HIS A 46 3.18 7.86 -19.22
N SER A 47 4.46 7.72 -18.89
CA SER A 47 4.94 6.81 -17.85
C SER A 47 4.28 7.05 -16.49
N SER A 48 4.00 8.30 -16.12
CA SER A 48 3.39 8.69 -14.85
C SER A 48 2.02 8.04 -14.64
N LYS A 49 1.17 7.99 -15.68
CA LYS A 49 -0.16 7.35 -15.64
C LYS A 49 -0.09 5.87 -15.31
N MET A 50 1.01 5.22 -15.68
CA MET A 50 1.20 3.78 -15.46
C MET A 50 1.87 3.52 -14.11
N HIS A 51 3.00 4.18 -13.84
CA HIS A 51 3.81 3.83 -12.67
C HIS A 51 3.25 4.35 -11.34
N ARG A 52 2.53 5.48 -11.34
CA ARG A 52 1.94 6.05 -10.11
C ARG A 52 0.87 5.11 -9.52
N PRO A 53 -0.23 4.77 -10.22
CA PRO A 53 -1.25 3.89 -9.66
C PRO A 53 -0.72 2.49 -9.36
N LEU A 54 0.14 1.93 -10.23
CA LEU A 54 0.72 0.60 -10.00
C LEU A 54 1.58 0.57 -8.72
N ALA A 55 2.35 1.62 -8.43
CA ALA A 55 3.13 1.67 -7.19
C ALA A 55 2.23 1.58 -5.94
N PHE A 56 1.08 2.26 -5.96
CA PHE A 56 0.10 2.18 -4.87
C PHE A 56 -0.61 0.83 -4.81
N GLU A 57 -0.97 0.22 -5.94
CA GLU A 57 -1.56 -1.12 -5.98
C GLU A 57 -0.60 -2.17 -5.39
N LEU A 58 0.69 -2.07 -5.73
CA LEU A 58 1.72 -2.96 -5.20
C LEU A 58 1.93 -2.74 -3.70
N TYR A 59 1.98 -1.48 -3.24
CA TYR A 59 2.15 -1.14 -1.83
C TYR A 59 0.93 -1.52 -0.98
N HIS A 60 -0.28 -1.27 -1.48
CA HIS A 60 -1.56 -1.60 -0.85
C HIS A 60 -2.15 -2.92 -1.40
N SER A 61 -1.30 -3.93 -1.57
CA SER A 61 -1.74 -5.26 -2.04
C SER A 61 -2.88 -5.81 -1.14
N PRO A 62 -3.91 -6.45 -1.71
CA PRO A 62 -5.01 -7.00 -0.93
C PRO A 62 -4.55 -8.00 0.13
N VAL A 63 -5.10 -7.89 1.33
CA VAL A 63 -4.87 -8.87 2.40
C VAL A 63 -5.82 -10.04 2.21
N LEU A 64 -5.25 -11.23 2.04
CA LEU A 64 -6.02 -12.47 1.95
C LEU A 64 -6.46 -12.90 3.35
N SER A 65 -7.75 -13.20 3.50
CA SER A 65 -8.33 -13.78 4.71
C SER A 65 -9.04 -15.08 4.37
N PHE A 66 -8.94 -16.06 5.27
CA PHE A 66 -9.51 -17.38 5.10
C PHE A 66 -10.36 -17.72 6.32
N ALA A 67 -11.52 -18.34 6.09
CA ALA A 67 -12.41 -18.82 7.13
C ALA A 67 -12.82 -20.27 6.84
N PRO A 68 -12.95 -21.13 7.87
CA PRO A 68 -13.42 -22.49 7.68
C PRO A 68 -14.88 -22.48 7.19
N LEU A 69 -15.16 -23.27 6.17
CA LEU A 69 -16.50 -23.39 5.61
C LEU A 69 -17.27 -24.51 6.32
N ASN A 70 -17.90 -24.18 7.45
CA ASN A 70 -18.68 -25.12 8.27
C ASN A 70 -20.14 -25.28 7.78
N MET A 71 -20.50 -24.60 6.69
CA MET A 71 -21.85 -24.61 6.09
C MET A 71 -21.72 -24.43 4.57
N PRO A 72 -22.71 -24.83 3.74
CA PRO A 72 -22.71 -24.56 2.32
C PRO A 72 -22.40 -23.08 1.97
N ILE A 73 -21.68 -22.84 0.88
CA ILE A 73 -21.21 -21.50 0.49
C ILE A 73 -22.35 -20.46 0.38
N GLU A 74 -23.51 -20.88 -0.12
CA GLU A 74 -24.69 -20.00 -0.23
C GLU A 74 -25.20 -19.56 1.15
N GLN A 75 -25.18 -20.47 2.14
CA GLN A 75 -25.56 -20.14 3.52
C GLN A 75 -24.53 -19.23 4.18
N TYR A 76 -23.24 -19.44 3.91
CA TYR A 76 -22.18 -18.57 4.41
C TYR A 76 -22.33 -17.14 3.87
N ARG A 77 -22.54 -16.98 2.56
CA ARG A 77 -22.77 -15.68 1.92
C ARG A 77 -24.04 -14.98 2.41
N ALA A 78 -25.08 -15.74 2.75
CA ALA A 78 -26.30 -15.19 3.33
C ALA A 78 -26.13 -14.78 4.80
N SER A 79 -25.23 -15.44 5.54
CA SER A 79 -25.04 -15.23 6.99
C SER A 79 -23.97 -14.19 7.32
N TYR A 80 -23.00 -13.97 6.42
CA TYR A 80 -21.85 -13.08 6.65
C TYR A 80 -21.73 -12.03 5.56
N ASN A 81 -21.24 -10.84 5.95
CA ASN A 81 -20.90 -9.82 4.97
C ASN A 81 -19.59 -10.19 4.27
N THR A 82 -19.68 -10.62 3.00
CA THR A 82 -18.52 -10.97 2.17
C THR A 82 -18.02 -9.81 1.30
N LEU A 83 -18.67 -8.64 1.34
CA LEU A 83 -18.29 -7.46 0.57
C LEU A 83 -18.53 -6.18 1.37
N TYR A 84 -17.46 -5.48 1.71
CA TYR A 84 -17.52 -4.22 2.44
C TYR A 84 -16.76 -3.12 1.71
N SER A 85 -17.34 -1.92 1.69
CA SER A 85 -16.68 -0.68 1.30
C SER A 85 -16.97 0.41 2.32
N GLY A 86 -15.93 1.03 2.85
CA GLY A 86 -16.04 2.24 3.68
C GLY A 86 -16.32 3.49 2.85
N LEU A 87 -16.09 3.47 1.54
CA LEU A 87 -16.31 4.59 0.64
C LEU A 87 -17.66 4.49 -0.07
N THR A 88 -18.32 5.63 -0.30
CA THR A 88 -19.55 5.74 -1.11
C THR A 88 -19.28 5.62 -2.60
N ARG A 89 -18.09 6.02 -3.03
CA ARG A 89 -17.60 6.01 -4.42
C ARG A 89 -16.09 5.81 -4.43
N SER A 90 -15.55 5.35 -5.55
CA SER A 90 -14.11 5.33 -5.77
C SER A 90 -13.53 6.74 -5.63
N LEU A 91 -12.33 6.82 -5.06
CA LEU A 91 -11.57 8.06 -5.08
C LEU A 91 -11.20 8.42 -6.53
N PRO A 92 -11.06 9.72 -6.85
CA PRO A 92 -10.44 10.13 -8.10
C PRO A 92 -9.05 9.52 -8.23
N ASP A 93 -8.64 9.13 -9.46
CA ASP A 93 -7.37 8.46 -9.75
C ASP A 93 -6.11 9.23 -9.32
N HIS A 94 -6.28 10.51 -8.98
CA HIS A 94 -5.25 11.44 -8.58
C HIS A 94 -4.98 11.38 -7.08
N LEU A 95 -5.87 10.76 -6.30
CA LEU A 95 -5.87 10.78 -4.84
C LEU A 95 -5.68 9.38 -4.25
N ASN A 96 -4.89 9.33 -3.18
CA ASN A 96 -4.77 8.17 -2.32
C ASN A 96 -5.09 8.53 -0.86
N ILE A 97 -5.66 7.58 -0.10
CA ILE A 97 -5.76 7.70 1.36
C ILE A 97 -4.44 7.20 1.95
N ALA A 98 -3.55 8.14 2.27
CA ALA A 98 -2.28 7.83 2.92
C ALA A 98 -2.49 7.32 4.36
N THR A 99 -3.55 7.79 5.04
CA THR A 99 -3.87 7.36 6.41
C THR A 99 -5.35 7.54 6.72
N LEU A 100 -5.93 6.53 7.35
CA LEU A 100 -7.22 6.59 8.01
C LEU A 100 -7.09 5.86 9.35
N GLU A 101 -7.04 6.60 10.45
CA GLU A 101 -6.75 6.06 11.77
C GLU A 101 -7.61 6.72 12.86
N GLN A 102 -7.98 5.96 13.90
CA GLN A 102 -8.47 6.53 15.15
C GLN A 102 -7.35 7.29 15.85
N TRP A 103 -7.56 8.56 16.13
CA TRP A 103 -6.54 9.40 16.73
C TRP A 103 -6.69 9.45 18.26
N THR A 104 -7.55 10.32 18.79
CA THR A 104 -7.82 10.43 20.22
C THR A 104 -9.32 10.38 20.52
N GLY A 105 -9.71 9.49 21.45
CA GLY A 105 -11.11 9.29 21.80
C GLY A 105 -11.94 8.91 20.58
N LYS A 106 -12.86 9.79 20.16
CA LYS A 106 -13.73 9.58 18.99
C LYS A 106 -13.29 10.38 17.75
N SER A 107 -12.05 10.87 17.71
CA SER A 107 -11.51 11.60 16.57
C SER A 107 -10.77 10.68 15.60
N LEU A 108 -10.67 11.13 14.34
CA LEU A 108 -10.00 10.42 13.26
C LEU A 108 -8.92 11.29 12.65
N LEU A 109 -7.80 10.67 12.29
CA LEU A 109 -6.80 11.23 11.40
C LEU A 109 -7.08 10.71 9.98
N LEU A 110 -7.39 11.63 9.08
CA LEU A 110 -7.46 11.39 7.65
C LEU A 110 -6.35 12.18 6.96
N ARG A 111 -5.51 11.49 6.19
CA ARG A 111 -4.53 12.11 5.28
C ARG A 111 -4.81 11.66 3.86
N LEU A 112 -5.08 12.65 3.00
CA LEU A 112 -5.21 12.46 1.56
C LEU A 112 -3.93 12.98 0.90
N GLU A 113 -3.44 12.26 -0.09
CA GLU A 113 -2.30 12.69 -0.91
C GLU A 113 -2.67 12.75 -2.38
N HIS A 114 -2.10 13.73 -3.07
CA HIS A 114 -2.15 13.80 -4.52
C HIS A 114 -0.97 13.01 -5.08
N ILE A 115 -1.25 11.94 -5.84
CA ILE A 115 -0.20 10.97 -6.22
C ILE A 115 0.68 11.44 -7.38
N TYR A 116 0.21 12.45 -8.13
CA TYR A 116 0.95 13.07 -9.23
C TYR A 116 1.61 14.39 -8.80
N GLN A 117 2.80 14.67 -9.33
CA GLN A 117 3.47 15.96 -9.24
C GLN A 117 3.02 16.91 -10.36
N ASN A 118 3.38 18.19 -10.22
CA ASN A 118 3.10 19.19 -11.25
C ASN A 118 3.69 18.77 -12.60
N ASN A 119 2.89 18.88 -13.66
CA ASN A 119 3.28 18.59 -15.04
C ASN A 119 3.69 17.13 -15.33
N GLU A 120 3.34 16.17 -14.46
CA GLU A 120 3.55 14.73 -14.77
C GLU A 120 2.53 14.19 -15.76
N ASP A 121 1.33 14.78 -15.78
CA ASP A 121 0.30 14.49 -16.76
C ASP A 121 -0.59 15.72 -16.99
N THR A 122 -1.06 15.86 -18.23
CA THR A 122 -1.95 16.95 -18.64
C THR A 122 -3.31 16.94 -17.92
N THR A 123 -3.81 15.76 -17.54
CA THR A 123 -5.13 15.58 -16.91
C THR A 123 -5.04 15.25 -15.42
N LEU A 124 -4.18 14.30 -15.03
CA LEU A 124 -4.10 13.74 -13.69
C LEU A 124 -3.26 14.58 -12.71
N SER A 125 -2.49 15.54 -13.22
CA SER A 125 -1.77 16.51 -12.37
C SER A 125 -2.59 17.75 -11.99
N GLN A 126 -3.84 17.85 -12.46
CA GLN A 126 -4.69 19.00 -12.18
C GLN A 126 -5.26 18.95 -10.76
N PRO A 127 -5.56 20.11 -10.15
CA PRO A 127 -6.21 20.15 -8.84
C PRO A 127 -7.52 19.38 -8.83
N VAL A 128 -7.77 18.68 -7.72
CA VAL A 128 -8.98 17.88 -7.50
C VAL A 128 -9.61 18.29 -6.17
N THR A 129 -10.94 18.38 -6.16
CA THR A 129 -11.72 18.68 -4.95
C THR A 129 -12.51 17.44 -4.56
N VAL A 130 -12.44 17.06 -3.28
CA VAL A 130 -13.24 15.99 -2.72
C VAL A 130 -14.01 16.51 -1.53
N ASP A 131 -15.32 16.27 -1.55
CA ASP A 131 -16.18 16.47 -0.41
C ASP A 131 -16.04 15.26 0.54
N VAL A 132 -15.47 15.52 1.72
CA VAL A 132 -15.20 14.50 2.75
C VAL A 132 -16.49 14.08 3.46
N GLU A 133 -17.51 14.95 3.52
CA GLU A 133 -18.77 14.66 4.23
C GLU A 133 -19.53 13.52 3.56
N VAL A 134 -19.42 13.41 2.23
CA VAL A 134 -20.10 12.38 1.42
C VAL A 134 -19.17 11.25 0.98
N LEU A 135 -17.89 11.27 1.35
CA LEU A 135 -16.90 10.29 0.90
C LEU A 135 -17.10 8.91 1.53
N PHE A 136 -17.55 8.87 2.79
CA PHE A 136 -17.66 7.64 3.57
C PHE A 136 -19.11 7.14 3.67
N SER A 137 -19.30 5.83 3.50
CA SER A 137 -20.63 5.19 3.42
C SER A 137 -21.41 5.24 4.73
N HIS A 138 -20.71 5.44 5.84
CA HIS A 138 -21.28 5.65 7.16
C HIS A 138 -20.62 6.90 7.75
N SER A 139 -21.37 7.65 8.55
CA SER A 139 -20.74 8.63 9.45
C SER A 139 -19.64 7.89 10.19
N LEU A 140 -18.39 8.33 10.06
CA LEU A 140 -17.25 7.67 10.67
C LEU A 140 -17.41 7.66 12.20
N ARG A 141 -18.07 6.63 12.72
CA ARG A 141 -18.36 6.44 14.14
C ARG A 141 -17.37 5.41 14.65
N LEU A 142 -16.44 5.87 15.48
CA LEU A 142 -15.56 5.00 16.22
C LEU A 142 -16.35 4.35 17.36
N TYR A 143 -16.43 3.01 17.33
CA TYR A 143 -17.01 2.23 18.42
C TYR A 143 -16.02 2.16 19.59
N SER A 144 -16.52 2.40 20.79
CA SER A 144 -15.82 2.27 22.08
C SER A 144 -15.86 0.86 22.60
#